data_AF-A0A8T1SXS8-F1
#
_entry.id   AF-A0A8T1SXS8-F1
#
_cell.length_a   1.000
_cell.length_b   1.000
_cell.length_c   1.000
_cell.angle_alpha   90.00
_cell.angle_beta   90.00
_cell.angle_gamma   90.00
#
_symmetry.space_group_name_H-M   'P 1'
#
loop_
_entity.id
_entity.type
_entity.pdbx_description
1 polymer ?
#
loop_
_entity_poly.entity_id
_entity_poly.type
_entity_poly.pdbx_seq_one_letter_code
_entity_poly.pdbx_strand_id
1 'polypeptide(L)'
;MEPSAIIADVLSVANNSRLIAHLFQTLMQRNRERRQRNLREYLNCERGIDLLQSAGPRTLDIMVAMGHVDPVERRCWARETSTDWWDRIVLQVWDESQWLRNFHMRKGTFLELC
;
A
#
# COMPACT_ATOMS: atom_id res chain seq x y z
N MET A 1 -6.48 -50.81 -1.93
CA MET A 1 -5.73 -49.59 -1.56
C MET A 1 -5.48 -49.65 -0.07
N GLU A 2 -4.23 -49.51 0.35
CA GLU A 2 -3.87 -49.57 1.77
C GLU A 2 -4.40 -48.33 2.52
N PRO A 3 -5.13 -48.49 3.64
CA PRO A 3 -5.68 -47.38 4.41
C PRO A 3 -4.62 -46.36 4.87
N SER A 4 -3.40 -46.84 5.10
CA SER A 4 -2.26 -46.02 5.50
C SER A 4 -1.85 -45.00 4.44
N ALA A 5 -1.95 -45.34 3.16
CA ALA A 5 -1.61 -44.44 2.05
C ALA A 5 -2.63 -43.30 1.93
N ILE A 6 -3.92 -43.59 2.12
CA ILE A 6 -5.00 -42.60 2.10
C ILE A 6 -4.84 -41.60 3.26
N ILE A 7 -4.52 -42.10 4.46
CA ILE A 7 -4.30 -41.26 5.64
C ILE A 7 -3.09 -40.33 5.43
N ALA A 8 -2.00 -40.86 4.86
CA ALA A 8 -0.80 -40.07 4.57
C ALA A 8 -1.09 -38.94 3.56
N ASP A 9 -1.84 -39.21 2.50
CA ASP A 9 -2.23 -38.19 1.51
C ASP A 9 -3.12 -37.11 2.10
N VAL A 10 -4.12 -37.47 2.90
CA VAL A 10 -5.01 -36.49 3.57
C VAL A 10 -4.21 -35.59 4.52
N LEU A 11 -3.27 -36.17 5.27
CA LEU A 11 -2.39 -35.40 6.15
C LEU A 11 -1.46 -34.47 5.36
N SER A 12 -0.90 -34.94 4.24
CA SER A 12 -0.09 -34.13 3.34
C SER A 12 -0.88 -32.92 2.79
N VAL A 13 -2.09 -33.15 2.30
CA VAL A 13 -2.98 -32.09 1.79
C VAL A 13 -3.35 -31.09 2.90
N ALA A 14 -3.70 -31.57 4.10
CA ALA A 14 -4.01 -30.71 5.23
C ALA A 14 -2.80 -29.85 5.66
N ASN A 15 -1.61 -30.44 5.67
CA ASN A 15 -0.38 -29.74 6.08
C ASN A 15 0.03 -28.69 5.04
N ASN A 16 -0.06 -29.01 3.75
CA ASN A 16 0.17 -28.08 2.66
C ASN A 16 -0.85 -26.93 2.67
N SER A 17 -2.12 -27.24 2.91
CA SER A 17 -3.19 -26.22 3.02
C SER A 17 -2.90 -25.25 4.17
N ARG A 18 -2.46 -25.76 5.32
CA ARG A 18 -2.09 -24.94 6.48
C ARG A 18 -0.88 -24.05 6.20
N LEU A 19 0.14 -24.57 5.52
CA LEU A 19 1.31 -23.80 5.10
C LEU A 19 0.93 -22.68 4.14
N ILE A 20 0.11 -22.96 3.13
CA ILE A 20 -0.36 -21.96 2.16
C ILE A 20 -1.15 -20.85 2.89
N ALA A 21 -2.06 -21.20 3.79
CA ALA A 21 -2.82 -20.22 4.56
C ALA A 21 -1.91 -19.33 5.41
N HIS A 22 -0.91 -19.90 6.08
CA HIS A 22 0.05 -19.16 6.88
C HIS A 22 0.93 -18.23 6.04
N LEU A 23 1.41 -18.69 4.88
CA LEU A 23 2.17 -17.87 3.94
C LEU A 23 1.32 -16.70 3.43
N PHE A 24 0.06 -16.95 3.07
CA PHE A 24 -0.85 -15.92 2.60
C PHE A 24 -1.09 -14.85 3.68
N GLN A 25 -1.36 -15.25 4.92
CA GLN A 25 -1.50 -14.33 6.05
C GLN A 25 -0.24 -13.49 6.29
N THR A 26 0.94 -14.12 6.23
CA THR A 26 2.22 -13.44 6.43
C THR A 26 2.50 -12.41 5.33
N LEU A 27 2.23 -12.76 4.07
CA LEU A 27 2.37 -11.85 2.93
C LEU A 27 1.40 -10.67 3.05
N MET A 28 0.14 -10.93 3.41
CA MET A 28 -0.87 -9.89 3.61
C MET A 28 -0.48 -8.94 4.75
N GLN A 29 0.04 -9.46 5.85
CA GLN A 29 0.49 -8.63 6.98
C GLN A 29 1.66 -7.73 6.58
N ARG A 30 2.67 -8.28 5.90
CA ARG A 30 3.80 -7.49 5.39
C ARG A 30 3.36 -6.42 4.39
N ASN A 31 2.39 -6.73 3.53
CA ASN A 31 1.84 -5.77 2.59
C ASN A 31 1.08 -4.65 3.32
N ARG A 32 0.31 -4.96 4.38
CA ARG A 32 -0.35 -3.95 5.23
C ARG A 32 0.65 -3.03 5.91
N GLU A 33 1.73 -3.56 6.47
CA GLU A 33 2.79 -2.77 7.10
C GLU A 33 3.53 -1.87 6.11
N ARG A 34 3.78 -2.37 4.88
CA ARG A 34 4.33 -1.54 3.79
C ARG A 34 3.37 -0.42 3.41
N ARG A 35 2.07 -0.69 3.29
CA ARG A 35 1.05 0.34 3.02
C ARG A 35 1.00 1.40 4.11
N GLN A 36 1.02 1.00 5.38
CA GLN A 36 1.04 1.95 6.51
C GLN A 36 2.31 2.82 6.52
N ARG A 37 3.48 2.25 6.18
CA ARG A 37 4.71 3.03 6.03
C ARG A 37 4.61 4.04 4.89
N ASN A 38 4.15 3.60 3.72
CA ASN A 38 3.97 4.50 2.56
C ASN A 38 2.98 5.62 2.86
N LEU A 39 1.84 5.33 3.52
CA LEU A 39 0.88 6.35 3.94
C LEU A 39 1.49 7.31 4.95
N ARG A 40 2.27 6.82 5.91
CA ARG A 40 2.96 7.65 6.89
C ARG A 40 4.00 8.55 6.23
N GLU A 41 4.75 8.03 5.25
CA GLU A 41 5.70 8.80 4.44
C GLU A 41 4.98 9.87 3.59
N TYR A 42 3.86 9.54 2.96
CA TYR A 42 3.02 10.48 2.23
C TYR A 42 2.53 11.63 3.12
N LEU A 43 1.94 11.30 4.27
CA LEU A 43 1.47 12.30 5.26
C LEU A 43 2.62 13.11 5.89
N ASN A 44 3.83 12.54 5.98
CA ASN A 44 5.01 13.26 6.43
C ASN A 44 5.52 14.23 5.36
N CYS A 45 5.45 13.90 4.08
CA CYS A 45 5.74 14.82 2.98
C CYS A 45 4.79 16.04 3.02
N GLU A 46 3.49 15.79 3.20
CA GLU A 46 2.45 16.84 3.27
C GLU A 46 2.73 17.82 4.42
N ARG A 47 2.89 17.32 5.65
CA ARG A 47 3.24 18.15 6.82
C ARG A 47 4.59 18.86 6.68
N GLY A 48 5.56 18.24 6.04
CA GLY A 48 6.89 18.83 5.82
C GLY A 48 6.83 20.05 4.90
N ILE A 49 6.01 19.99 3.84
CA ILE A 49 5.81 21.08 2.90
C ILE A 49 5.11 22.27 3.57
N ASP A 50 4.06 22.03 4.36
CA ASP A 50 3.33 23.10 5.06
C ASP A 50 4.20 23.82 6.09
N LEU A 51 4.98 23.06 6.86
CA LEU A 51 5.90 23.62 7.85
C LEU A 51 7.06 24.40 7.21
N LEU A 52 7.59 23.93 6.08
CA LEU A 52 8.62 24.67 5.31
C LEU A 52 8.08 25.96 4.70
N GLN A 53 6.80 25.99 4.30
CA GLN A 53 6.16 27.18 3.74
C GLN A 53 5.76 28.21 4.80
N SER A 54 5.46 27.79 6.04
CA SER A 54 5.03 28.69 7.13
C SER A 54 6.14 29.07 8.11
N ALA A 55 7.24 28.33 8.17
CA ALA A 55 8.30 28.56 9.16
C ALA A 55 9.24 29.70 8.73
N GLY A 56 9.44 30.66 9.63
CA GLY A 56 10.48 31.68 9.48
C GLY A 56 11.89 31.07 9.60
N PRO A 57 12.94 31.78 9.12
CA PRO A 57 14.32 31.27 9.07
C PRO A 57 14.83 30.70 10.41
N ARG A 58 14.46 31.34 11.52
CA ARG A 58 14.90 30.93 12.87
C ARG A 58 14.31 29.61 13.35
N THR A 59 13.11 29.24 12.87
CA THR A 59 12.45 27.98 13.26
C THR A 59 13.16 26.80 12.60
N LEU A 60 13.62 26.97 11.36
CA LEU A 60 14.41 25.97 10.65
C LEU A 60 15.78 25.76 11.33
N ASP A 61 16.46 26.82 11.74
CA ASP A 61 17.74 26.74 12.46
C ASP A 61 17.63 25.97 13.79
N ILE A 62 16.54 26.15 14.54
CA ILE A 62 16.28 25.43 15.80
C ILE A 62 16.04 23.94 15.54
N MET A 63 15.31 23.59 14.47
CA MET A 63 15.04 22.20 14.11
C MET A 63 16.31 21.46 13.65
N VAL A 64 17.21 22.16 12.94
CA VAL A 64 18.55 21.67 12.58
C VAL A 64 19.42 21.47 13.82
N ALA A 65 19.47 22.45 14.72
CA ALA A 65 20.26 22.36 15.94
C ALA A 65 19.81 21.25 16.90
N MET A 66 18.50 20.92 16.92
CA MET A 66 17.96 19.81 17.71
C MET A 66 18.17 18.43 17.08
N GLY A 67 18.91 18.33 15.95
CA GLY A 67 19.18 17.05 15.28
C GLY A 67 17.93 16.39 14.68
N HIS A 68 16.82 17.13 14.60
CA HIS A 68 15.56 16.66 14.00
C HIS A 68 15.58 16.73 12.47
N VAL A 69 16.62 17.34 11.91
CA VAL A 69 16.69 17.72 10.52
C VAL A 69 18.03 17.21 10.00
N ASP A 70 17.97 16.00 9.44
CA ASP A 70 18.85 15.64 8.33
C ASP A 70 17.95 15.41 7.10
N PRO A 71 17.52 16.46 6.38
CA PRO A 71 16.72 16.34 5.20
C PRO A 71 17.68 16.58 4.04
N VAL A 72 18.25 15.52 3.50
CA VAL A 72 18.12 15.51 2.05
C VAL A 72 16.62 15.49 1.83
N GLU A 73 16.04 16.67 1.56
CA GLU A 73 14.65 16.86 1.18
C GLU A 73 14.37 15.77 0.15
N ARG A 74 13.75 14.66 0.58
CA ARG A 74 13.18 13.72 -0.36
C ARG A 74 11.95 14.44 -0.85
N ARG A 75 12.16 15.37 -1.78
CA ARG A 75 11.07 16.02 -2.52
C ARG A 75 10.23 14.87 -3.03
N CYS A 76 9.02 14.75 -2.50
CA CYS A 76 8.04 13.85 -3.05
C CYS A 76 7.92 14.23 -4.52
N TRP A 77 8.45 13.39 -5.42
CA TRP A 77 8.49 13.66 -6.86
C TRP A 77 7.06 13.71 -7.46
N ALA A 78 6.08 13.23 -6.69
CA ALA A 78 4.68 13.40 -6.96
C ALA A 78 4.18 14.65 -6.21
N ARG A 79 3.76 15.65 -6.99
CA ARG A 79 2.89 16.72 -6.50
C ARG A 79 1.48 16.14 -6.32
N GLU A 80 0.71 16.67 -5.37
CA GLU A 80 -0.72 16.36 -5.31
C GLU A 80 -1.35 16.69 -6.66
N THR A 81 -1.80 15.64 -7.34
CA THR A 81 -2.52 15.75 -8.60
C THR A 81 -3.98 15.50 -8.29
N SER A 82 -4.85 16.22 -8.98
CA SER A 82 -6.28 16.05 -8.84
C SER A 82 -6.67 14.58 -9.06
N THR A 83 -7.36 13.99 -8.09
CA THR A 83 -7.96 12.65 -8.22
C THR A 83 -9.28 12.69 -8.99
N ASP A 84 -9.73 13.86 -9.46
CA ASP A 84 -11.07 14.06 -10.03
C ASP A 84 -11.33 13.16 -11.24
N TRP A 85 -10.34 12.99 -12.12
CA TRP A 85 -10.45 12.06 -13.24
C TRP A 85 -10.60 10.61 -12.74
N TRP A 86 -9.84 10.23 -11.73
CA TRP A 86 -9.94 8.89 -11.14
C TRP A 86 -11.32 8.66 -10.51
N ASP A 87 -11.76 9.61 -9.69
CA ASP A 87 -12.97 9.48 -8.88
C ASP A 87 -14.24 9.57 -9.73
N ARG A 88 -14.30 10.53 -10.68
CA ARG A 88 -15.50 10.75 -11.49
C ARG A 88 -15.55 9.87 -12.73
N ILE A 89 -14.42 9.57 -13.35
CA ILE A 89 -14.43 8.84 -14.62
C ILE A 89 -14.18 7.36 -14.38
N VAL A 90 -13.05 7.01 -13.76
CA VAL A 90 -12.65 5.60 -13.59
C VAL A 90 -13.52 4.89 -12.55
N LEU A 91 -13.77 5.52 -11.39
CA LEU A 91 -14.57 4.90 -10.35
C LEU A 91 -16.08 5.03 -10.60
N GLN A 92 -16.60 6.16 -11.08
CA GLN A 92 -18.05 6.34 -11.20
C GLN A 92 -18.63 5.97 -12.58
N VAL A 93 -17.94 6.26 -13.68
CA VAL A 93 -18.51 6.15 -15.03
C VAL A 93 -18.12 4.87 -15.75
N TRP A 94 -16.90 4.34 -15.52
CA TRP A 94 -16.44 3.15 -16.24
C TRP A 94 -17.23 1.90 -15.88
N ASP A 95 -17.63 1.17 -16.92
CA ASP A 95 -18.25 -0.14 -16.80
C ASP A 95 -17.22 -1.27 -16.73
N GLU A 96 -17.69 -2.49 -16.49
CA GLU A 96 -16.86 -3.68 -16.34
C GLU A 96 -16.00 -3.97 -17.57
N SER A 97 -16.47 -3.61 -18.77
CA SER A 97 -15.73 -3.83 -20.02
C SER A 97 -14.51 -2.92 -20.11
N GLN A 98 -14.64 -1.66 -19.66
CA GLN A 98 -13.53 -0.71 -19.60
C GLN A 98 -12.53 -1.10 -18.52
N TRP A 99 -13.00 -1.59 -17.37
CA TRP A 99 -12.14 -2.14 -16.32
C TRP A 99 -11.32 -3.33 -16.82
N LEU A 100 -11.98 -4.30 -17.46
CA LEU A 100 -11.30 -5.46 -18.05
C LEU A 100 -10.30 -5.06 -19.14
N ARG A 101 -10.61 -4.08 -20.00
CA ARG A 101 -9.71 -3.66 -21.07
C ARG A 101 -8.47 -2.92 -20.58
N ASN A 102 -8.61 -2.07 -19.56
CA ASN A 102 -7.51 -1.20 -19.12
C ASN A 102 -6.71 -1.79 -17.96
N PHE A 103 -7.37 -2.48 -17.02
CA PHE A 103 -6.74 -3.04 -15.82
C PHE A 103 -6.62 -4.57 -15.86
N HIS A 104 -7.20 -5.23 -16.88
CA HIS A 104 -7.25 -6.69 -17.00
C HIS A 104 -7.83 -7.40 -15.77
N MET A 105 -8.66 -6.69 -15.00
CA MET A 105 -9.33 -7.20 -13.82
C MET A 105 -10.67 -6.49 -13.63
N ARG A 106 -11.50 -7.09 -12.78
CA ARG A 106 -12.78 -6.49 -12.43
C ARG A 106 -12.62 -5.33 -11.46
N LYS A 107 -13.54 -4.37 -11.51
CA LYS A 107 -13.54 -3.23 -10.57
C LYS A 107 -13.56 -3.69 -9.10
N GLY A 108 -14.38 -4.70 -8.79
CA GLY A 108 -14.46 -5.29 -7.45
C GLY A 108 -13.11 -5.88 -7.00
N THR A 109 -12.44 -6.63 -7.86
CA THR A 109 -11.12 -7.20 -7.57
C THR A 109 -10.07 -6.12 -7.34
N PHE A 110 -10.09 -5.05 -8.14
CA PHE A 110 -9.19 -3.91 -7.94
C PHE A 110 -9.38 -3.28 -6.55
N LEU A 111 -10.64 -3.05 -6.13
CA LEU A 111 -10.97 -2.47 -4.83
C LEU A 111 -10.62 -3.38 -3.64
N GLU A 112 -10.62 -4.70 -3.82
CA GLU A 112 -10.15 -5.64 -2.79
C GLU A 112 -8.63 -5.63 -2.66
N LEU A 113 -7.91 -5.34 -3.75
CA LEU A 113 -6.45 -5.36 -3.77
C LEU A 113 -5.84 -4.06 -3.26
N CYS A 114 -6.41 -2.90 -3.58
CA CYS A 114 -5.92 -1.58 -3.16
C CYS A 114 -6.26 -1.29 -1.69
#